data_AF-A0A7V9S1U2-F1
#
_entry.id   AF-A0A7V9S1U2-F1
#
_cell.length_a   1.000
_cell.length_b   1.000
_cell.length_c   1.000
_cell.angle_alpha   90.00
_cell.angle_beta   90.00
_cell.angle_gamma   90.00
#
_symmetry.space_group_name_H-M   'P 1'
#
loop_
_entity.id
_entity.type
_entity.pdbx_description
1 polymer ?
#
loop_
_entity_poly.entity_id
_entity_poly.type
_entity_poly.pdbx_seq_one_letter_code
_entity_poly.pdbx_strand_id
1 'polypeptide(L)'
;MRLGRLALEAALAVPGVVSGHAGRMGLAFTNDSGERLEGVVATALADGSVGLELHLEAELVPLRPLGDVVRAAVAARAGSEHRLGPVDVRFEDVSEPDEAATRPSA
;
A
#
# COMPACT_ATOMS: atom_id res chain seq x y z
N MET A 1 -1.15 2.89 -14.14
CA MET A 1 -2.09 1.79 -13.98
C MET A 1 -3.15 2.21 -12.95
N ARG A 2 -4.41 2.41 -13.36
CA ARG A 2 -5.54 2.75 -12.46
C ARG A 2 -5.67 1.76 -11.30
N LEU A 3 -5.39 0.48 -11.53
CA LEU A 3 -5.41 -0.56 -10.52
C LEU A 3 -4.42 -0.31 -9.37
N GLY A 4 -3.19 0.12 -9.68
CA GLY A 4 -2.18 0.39 -8.66
C GLY A 4 -2.59 1.56 -7.75
N ARG A 5 -3.19 2.60 -8.34
CA ARG A 5 -3.70 3.76 -7.59
C ARG A 5 -4.81 3.35 -6.63
N LEU A 6 -5.79 2.57 -7.10
CA LEU A 6 -6.87 2.04 -6.27
C LEU A 6 -6.37 1.16 -5.12
N ALA A 7 -5.33 0.36 -5.36
CA ALA A 7 -4.73 -0.47 -4.32
C ALA A 7 -4.01 0.37 -3.27
N LEU A 8 -3.24 1.39 -3.68
CA LEU A 8 -2.58 2.29 -2.74
C LEU A 8 -3.59 3.07 -1.90
N GLU A 9 -4.62 3.63 -2.53
CA GLU A 9 -5.71 4.33 -1.84
C GLU A 9 -6.41 3.43 -0.81
N ALA A 10 -6.68 2.17 -1.17
CA ALA A 10 -7.28 1.20 -0.26
C ALA A 10 -6.36 0.85 0.92
N ALA A 11 -5.05 0.74 0.68
CA ALA A 11 -4.07 0.49 1.73
C ALA A 11 -3.95 1.68 2.69
N LEU A 12 -3.87 2.90 2.15
CA LEU A 12 -3.76 4.13 2.96
C LEU A 12 -5.04 4.45 3.77
N ALA A 13 -6.18 3.88 3.37
CA ALA A 13 -7.41 3.99 4.15
C ALA A 13 -7.42 3.06 5.39
N VAL A 14 -6.45 2.16 5.54
CA VAL A 14 -6.33 1.25 6.68
C VAL A 14 -5.62 1.95 7.84
N PRO A 15 -6.24 2.08 9.03
CA PRO A 15 -5.58 2.63 10.20
C PRO A 15 -4.28 1.89 10.52
N GLY A 16 -3.20 2.65 10.75
CA GLY A 16 -1.86 2.12 10.97
C GLY A 16 -0.98 2.05 9.71
N VAL A 17 -1.52 2.36 8.51
CA VAL A 17 -0.72 2.62 7.31
C VAL A 17 -0.52 4.13 7.17
N VAL A 18 0.74 4.57 7.02
CA VAL A 18 1.11 5.98 6.97
C VAL A 18 1.24 6.47 5.53
N SER A 19 2.05 5.78 4.74
CA SER A 19 2.41 6.21 3.39
C SER A 19 2.75 5.02 2.48
N GLY A 20 2.80 5.28 1.17
CA GLY A 20 3.49 4.40 0.23
C GLY A 20 4.99 4.68 0.28
N HIS A 21 5.82 3.64 0.28
CA HIS A 21 7.26 3.74 0.40
C HIS A 21 7.96 3.28 -0.89
N ALA A 22 8.92 4.04 -1.40
CA ALA A 22 9.64 3.72 -2.64
C ALA A 22 10.59 2.49 -2.51
N GLY A 23 10.65 1.88 -1.33
CA GLY A 23 11.59 0.83 -0.96
C GLY A 23 13.02 1.36 -0.83
N ARG A 24 13.90 0.58 -0.21
CA ARG A 24 15.30 1.00 0.04
C ARG A 24 16.08 1.43 -1.21
N MET A 25 15.75 0.86 -2.37
CA MET A 25 16.40 1.16 -3.65
C MET A 25 15.62 2.17 -4.51
N GLY A 26 14.48 2.69 -4.04
CA GLY A 26 13.65 3.62 -4.81
C GLY A 26 12.96 2.99 -6.02
N LEU A 27 12.80 1.67 -6.03
CA LEU A 27 12.29 0.88 -7.17
C LEU A 27 10.84 0.39 -6.96
N ALA A 28 10.24 0.60 -5.79
CA ALA A 28 8.85 0.25 -5.55
C ALA A 28 7.92 1.33 -6.11
N PHE A 29 7.77 1.34 -7.44
CA PHE A 29 6.85 2.22 -8.12
C PHE A 29 6.27 1.58 -9.39
N THR A 30 5.11 2.07 -9.80
CA THR A 30 4.52 1.79 -11.10
C THR A 30 4.22 3.10 -11.81
N ASN A 31 4.35 3.11 -13.14
CA ASN A 31 3.93 4.27 -13.91
C ASN A 31 2.40 4.24 -14.11
N ASP A 32 1.77 5.38 -13.86
CA ASP A 32 0.36 5.62 -14.04
C ASP A 32 0.10 6.91 -14.81
N SER A 33 -0.33 6.76 -16.07
CA SER A 33 -0.68 7.90 -16.93
C SER A 33 0.45 8.94 -17.07
N GLY A 34 1.70 8.47 -17.02
CA GLY A 34 2.89 9.33 -17.07
C GLY A 34 3.40 9.80 -15.69
N GLU A 35 2.65 9.54 -14.62
CA GLU A 35 3.06 9.82 -13.25
C GLU A 35 3.67 8.59 -12.58
N ARG A 36 4.66 8.81 -11.72
CA ARG A 36 5.24 7.76 -10.88
C ARG A 36 4.35 7.59 -9.65
N LEU A 37 3.78 6.40 -9.48
CA LEU A 37 3.05 6.02 -8.28
C LEU A 37 3.97 5.19 -7.38
N GLU A 38 4.44 5.78 -6.28
CA GLU A 38 5.32 5.11 -5.32
C GLU A 38 4.56 4.19 -4.37
N GLY A 39 5.25 3.19 -3.82
CA GLY A 39 4.68 2.22 -2.88
C GLY A 39 3.90 1.09 -3.54
N VAL A 40 3.86 1.01 -4.88
CA VAL A 40 3.14 -0.04 -5.60
C VAL A 40 3.95 -0.53 -6.79
N VAL A 41 4.11 -1.84 -6.90
CA VAL A 41 4.56 -2.52 -8.13
C VAL A 41 3.40 -3.37 -8.65
N ALA A 42 3.02 -3.14 -9.90
CA ALA A 42 1.98 -3.92 -10.56
C ALA A 42 2.61 -4.81 -11.65
N THR A 43 2.32 -6.10 -11.61
CA THR A 43 2.88 -7.08 -12.54
C THR A 43 1.77 -7.85 -13.24
N ALA A 44 1.76 -7.82 -14.58
CA ALA A 44 0.86 -8.65 -15.36
C ALA A 44 1.31 -10.12 -15.28
N LEU A 45 0.37 -11.00 -14.95
CA LEU A 45 0.58 -12.44 -14.83
C LEU A 45 0.11 -13.19 -16.08
N ALA A 46 0.63 -14.40 -16.28
CA ALA A 46 0.36 -15.21 -17.47
C ALA A 46 -1.12 -15.64 -17.62
N ASP A 47 -1.87 -15.68 -16.52
CA ASP A 47 -3.30 -15.99 -16.50
C ASP A 47 -4.20 -14.77 -16.80
N GLY A 48 -3.58 -13.63 -17.12
CA GLY A 48 -4.26 -12.36 -17.39
C GLY A 48 -4.69 -11.60 -16.14
N SER A 49 -4.30 -12.06 -14.94
CA SER A 49 -4.46 -11.29 -13.71
C SER A 49 -3.31 -10.31 -13.51
N VAL A 50 -3.47 -9.36 -12.59
CA VAL A 50 -2.39 -8.44 -12.18
C VAL A 50 -2.05 -8.69 -10.71
N GLY A 51 -0.81 -9.11 -10.46
CA GLY A 51 -0.26 -9.19 -9.11
C GLY A 51 0.18 -7.80 -8.63
N LEU A 52 0.07 -7.55 -7.32
CA LEU A 52 0.44 -6.29 -6.70
C LEU A 52 1.43 -6.53 -5.57
N GLU A 53 2.54 -5.81 -5.56
CA GLU A 53 3.41 -5.67 -4.40
C GLU A 53 3.23 -4.27 -3.83
N LEU A 54 2.75 -4.19 -2.59
CA LEU A 54 2.58 -2.95 -1.85
C LEU A 54 3.76 -2.77 -0.90
N HIS A 55 4.43 -1.64 -1.02
CA HIS A 55 5.52 -1.22 -0.14
C HIS A 55 5.04 -0.02 0.66
N LEU A 56 4.89 -0.21 1.96
CA LEU A 56 4.20 0.72 2.84
C LEU A 56 5.08 1.12 4.01
N GLU A 57 4.80 2.30 4.54
CA GLU A 57 5.20 2.72 5.87
C GLU A 57 4.03 2.49 6.82
N ALA A 58 4.30 2.00 8.02
CA ALA A 58 3.28 1.75 9.04
C ALA A 58 3.58 2.49 10.34
N GLU A 59 2.55 2.66 11.16
CA GLU A 59 2.72 3.03 12.56
C GLU A 59 3.30 1.84 13.37
N LEU A 60 3.83 2.12 14.55
CA LEU A 60 4.31 1.11 15.50
C LEU A 60 3.16 0.24 16.05
N VAL A 61 2.73 -0.73 15.25
CA VAL A 61 1.63 -1.66 15.51
C VAL A 61 2.01 -3.10 15.10
N PRO A 62 1.22 -4.13 15.48
CA PRO A 62 1.44 -5.49 15.00
C PRO A 62 1.31 -5.59 13.46
N LEU A 63 2.45 -5.70 12.78
CA LEU A 63 2.53 -5.63 11.31
C LEU A 63 1.83 -6.81 10.60
N ARG A 64 1.86 -8.02 11.17
CA ARG A 64 1.24 -9.19 10.52
C ARG A 64 -0.29 -9.03 10.43
N PRO A 65 -1.00 -8.74 11.53
CA PRO A 65 -2.42 -8.38 11.46
C PRO A 65 -2.70 -7.18 10.54
N LEU A 66 -1.88 -6.13 10.58
CA LEU A 66 -2.04 -4.97 9.71
C LEU A 66 -1.97 -5.38 8.23
N GLY A 67 -0.98 -6.19 7.84
CA GLY A 67 -0.84 -6.70 6.49
C GLY A 67 -2.02 -7.56 6.04
N ASP A 68 -2.64 -8.33 6.94
CA ASP A 68 -3.86 -9.09 6.63
C ASP A 68 -5.04 -8.15 6.32
N VAL A 69 -5.21 -7.09 7.12
CA VAL A 69 -6.27 -6.09 6.92
C VAL A 69 -6.05 -5.31 5.62
N VAL A 70 -4.82 -4.89 5.33
CA VAL A 70 -4.46 -4.22 4.08
C VAL A 70 -4.78 -5.10 2.87
N ARG A 71 -4.37 -6.38 2.90
CA ARG A 71 -4.68 -7.34 1.82
C ARG A 71 -6.19 -7.47 1.60
N ALA A 72 -6.98 -7.55 2.66
CA ALA A 72 -8.43 -7.63 2.57
C ALA A 72 -9.05 -6.35 1.97
N ALA A 73 -8.61 -5.17 2.42
CA ALA A 73 -9.08 -3.89 1.92
C ALA A 73 -8.77 -3.71 0.42
N VAL A 74 -7.55 -4.05 0.00
CA VAL A 74 -7.12 -4.00 -1.39
C VAL A 74 -7.91 -4.98 -2.24
N ALA A 75 -8.07 -6.22 -1.79
CA ALA A 75 -8.86 -7.22 -2.51
C ALA A 75 -10.31 -6.76 -2.72
N ALA A 76 -10.93 -6.16 -1.69
CA ALA A 76 -12.29 -5.64 -1.78
C ALA A 76 -12.42 -4.47 -2.76
N ARG A 77 -11.45 -3.54 -2.78
CA ARG A 77 -11.52 -2.33 -3.60
C ARG A 77 -11.06 -2.53 -5.04
N ALA A 78 -9.97 -3.28 -5.23
CA ALA A 78 -9.28 -3.46 -6.51
C ALA A 78 -9.79 -4.68 -7.27
N GLY A 79 -10.18 -5.75 -6.56
CA GLY A 79 -10.70 -6.99 -7.14
C GLY A 79 -12.07 -6.85 -7.80
N SER A 80 -12.83 -5.80 -7.49
CA SER A 80 -14.11 -5.53 -8.16
C SER A 80 -13.95 -4.94 -9.56
N GLU A 81 -12.80 -4.32 -9.87
CA GLU A 81 -12.58 -3.62 -11.15
C GLU A 81 -11.67 -4.40 -12.10
N HIS A 82 -10.81 -5.29 -11.59
CA HIS A 82 -9.82 -6.04 -12.39
C HIS A 82 -9.68 -7.48 -11.89
N ARG A 83 -9.19 -8.38 -12.75
CA ARG A 83 -8.78 -9.72 -12.35
C ARG A 83 -7.52 -9.62 -11.49
N LEU A 84 -7.71 -9.53 -10.18
CA LEU A 84 -6.63 -9.36 -9.22
C LEU A 84 -5.92 -10.70 -8.97
N GLY A 85 -4.60 -10.70 -9.10
CA GLY A 85 -3.73 -11.80 -8.72
C GLY A 85 -3.37 -11.74 -7.23
N PRO A 86 -2.23 -12.33 -6.82
CA PRO A 86 -1.70 -12.18 -5.47
C PRO A 86 -1.47 -10.70 -5.10
N VAL A 87 -1.71 -10.38 -3.83
CA VAL A 87 -1.38 -9.08 -3.23
C VAL A 87 -0.37 -9.33 -2.12
N ASP A 88 0.87 -8.89 -2.33
CA ASP A 88 1.92 -8.95 -1.33
C ASP A 88 2.04 -7.58 -0.64
N VAL A 89 2.21 -7.60 0.68
CA VAL A 89 2.36 -6.38 1.49
C VAL A 89 3.69 -6.44 2.23
N ARG A 90 4.52 -5.41 2.05
CA ARG A 90 5.79 -5.20 2.75
C ARG A 90 5.73 -3.88 3.49
N PHE A 91 6.09 -3.93 4.77
CA PHE A 91 6.34 -2.72 5.55
C PHE A 91 7.83 -2.43 5.50
N GLU A 92 8.19 -1.36 4.79
CA GLU A 92 9.57 -0.97 4.56
C GLU A 92 10.14 -0.15 5.72
N ASP A 93 9.26 0.56 6.42
CA ASP A 93 9.58 1.37 7.59
C ASP A 93 8.42 1.40 8.60
N VAL A 94 8.75 1.74 9.84
CA VAL A 94 7.81 1.87 10.95
C VAL A 94 8.04 3.19 11.68
N SER A 95 7.04 4.05 11.69
CA SER A 95 7.06 5.33 12.38
C SER A 95 6.40 5.22 13.75
N GLU A 96 6.98 5.88 14.75
CA GLU A 96 6.29 6.11 16.02
C GLU A 96 5.08 7.02 15.75
N PRO A 97 3.91 6.76 16.39
CA PRO A 97 2.76 7.63 16.24
C PRO A 97 3.14 9.04 16.69
N ASP A 98 2.88 10.04 15.83
CA ASP A 98 3.26 11.43 16.10
C ASP A 98 2.62 11.94 17.40
N GLU A 99 3.45 12.11 18.44
CA GLU A 99 3.04 12.57 19.78
C GLU A 99 2.55 14.04 19.75
N ALA A 100 2.76 14.77 18.65
CA ALA A 100 2.47 16.20 18.51
C ALA A 100 0.97 16.58 18.54
N ALA A 101 0.04 15.63 18.41
CA ALA A 101 -1.39 15.91 18.50
C ALA A 101 -1.92 16.10 19.94
N THR A 102 -1.11 15.85 20.98
CA THR A 102 -1.53 15.92 22.40
C THR A 102 -0.82 17.01 23.19
N ARG A 103 -0.64 18.21 22.62
CA ARG A 103 -0.40 19.41 23.43
C ARG A 103 -1.68 20.24 23.49
N PRO A 104 -2.38 20.33 24.63
CA PRO A 104 -3.37 21.37 24.80
C PRO A 104 -2.65 22.72 24.66
N SER A 105 -3.13 23.58 23.78
CA SER A 105 -2.71 24.99 23.75
C SER A 105 -2.92 25.57 25.14
N ALA A 106 -1.82 25.94 25.80
CA ALA A 106 -1.82 26.69 27.04
C ALA A 106 -2.19 28.16 26.78
#